data_AF-A0A0F8A2D5-F1
#
_entry.id   AF-A0A0F8A2D5-F1
#
_cell.length_a   1.000
_cell.length_b   1.000
_cell.length_c   1.000
_cell.angle_alpha   90.00
_cell.angle_beta   90.00
_cell.angle_gamma   90.00
#
_symmetry.space_group_name_H-M   'P 1'
#
loop_
_entity.id
_entity.type
_entity.pdbx_description
1 polymer ?
#
loop_
_entity_poly.entity_id
_entity_poly.type
_entity_poly.pdbx_seq_one_letter_code
_entity_poly.pdbx_strand_id
1 'polypeptide(L)'
;MVRDGLINITKLEFLSCIQQVRLQAFKESTIRSAFRKTGIFPFNPQVVLQCLEARQAKTPTPPPNSGPHSSPFETPLTLRQINKVADKLEMVLEDDESLDPDFSHDLSRFIRGSLSLATELVTLVQTKRDLGRTKMAERIRKQRKAMKNIMLQSGGVLSVAQGREMVQQREDDQIARARKVVEGAEKKAHNARKRWFEEAAKKARQWRASGRLERVEVCDSERGTRWLKRF
;
A
#
# COMPACT_ATOMS: atom_id res chain seq x y z
N MET A 1 -4.05 3.13 -39.51
CA MET A 1 -3.20 2.03 -39.00
C MET A 1 -4.13 0.85 -38.73
N VAL A 2 -4.15 -0.14 -39.61
CA VAL A 2 -4.96 -1.36 -39.42
C VAL A 2 -4.16 -2.26 -38.48
N ARG A 3 -4.74 -2.62 -37.33
CA ARG A 3 -4.15 -3.59 -36.41
C ARG A 3 -5.08 -4.79 -36.38
N ASP A 4 -4.66 -5.87 -37.02
CA ASP A 4 -5.34 -7.17 -36.95
C ASP A 4 -5.13 -7.78 -35.56
N GLY A 5 -5.99 -7.43 -34.60
CA GLY A 5 -6.13 -8.16 -33.33
C GLY A 5 -5.10 -7.88 -32.23
N LEU A 6 -4.17 -6.93 -32.37
CA LEU A 6 -3.24 -6.56 -31.29
C LEU A 6 -3.84 -5.49 -30.36
N ILE A 7 -4.06 -5.85 -29.09
CA ILE A 7 -4.73 -5.05 -28.05
C ILE A 7 -3.80 -3.99 -27.41
N ASN A 8 -2.48 -4.09 -27.64
CA ASN A 8 -1.49 -3.25 -26.98
C ASN A 8 -0.94 -2.16 -27.92
N ILE A 9 -0.93 -0.90 -27.45
CA ILE A 9 -0.34 0.25 -28.16
C ILE A 9 0.86 0.77 -27.38
N THR A 10 2.03 0.87 -28.02
CA THR A 10 3.22 1.43 -27.36
C THR A 10 3.13 2.96 -27.28
N LYS A 11 3.94 3.57 -26.39
CA LYS A 11 3.92 5.03 -26.20
C LYS A 11 4.23 5.80 -27.49
N LEU A 12 5.17 5.33 -28.30
CA LEU A 12 5.54 6.00 -29.56
C LEU A 12 4.42 5.90 -30.60
N GLU A 13 3.75 4.75 -30.70
CA GLU A 13 2.61 4.54 -31.59
C GLU A 13 1.39 5.35 -31.15
N PHE A 14 1.13 5.44 -29.85
CA PHE A 14 0.07 6.30 -29.32
C PHE A 14 0.32 7.75 -29.73
N LEU A 15 1.54 8.25 -29.56
CA LEU A 15 1.89 9.63 -29.92
C LEU A 15 1.81 9.88 -31.43
N SER A 16 2.14 8.89 -32.26
CA SER A 16 2.03 9.03 -33.71
C SER A 16 0.58 9.01 -34.20
N CYS A 17 -0.30 8.24 -33.55
CA CYS A 17 -1.68 8.08 -34.01
C CYS A 17 -2.71 8.98 -33.30
N ILE A 18 -2.40 9.55 -32.11
CA ILE A 18 -3.39 10.26 -31.29
C ILE A 18 -4.04 11.44 -32.03
N GLN A 19 -3.28 12.16 -32.86
CA GLN A 19 -3.83 13.27 -33.62
C GLN A 19 -4.88 12.80 -34.64
N GLN A 20 -4.58 11.72 -35.36
CA GLN A 20 -5.51 11.12 -36.31
C GLN A 20 -6.75 10.57 -35.61
N VAL A 21 -6.59 9.90 -34.46
CA VAL A 21 -7.70 9.40 -33.64
C VAL A 21 -8.59 10.54 -33.16
N ARG A 22 -8.01 11.67 -32.70
CA ARG A 22 -8.78 12.85 -32.29
C ARG A 22 -9.61 13.42 -33.43
N LEU A 23 -9.04 13.55 -34.62
CA LEU A 23 -9.77 14.02 -35.80
C LEU A 23 -10.92 13.08 -36.20
N GLN A 24 -10.76 11.78 -35.98
CA GLN A 24 -11.81 10.80 -36.25
C GLN A 24 -12.90 10.75 -35.16
N ALA A 25 -12.52 10.96 -33.89
CA ALA A 25 -13.44 10.92 -32.74
C ALA A 25 -14.25 12.21 -32.60
N PHE A 26 -13.60 13.38 -32.70
CA PHE A 26 -14.21 14.69 -32.49
C PHE A 26 -14.79 15.27 -33.78
N LYS A 27 -15.63 14.49 -34.46
CA LYS A 27 -16.42 14.99 -35.59
C LYS A 27 -17.60 15.79 -35.06
N GLU A 28 -17.95 16.86 -35.77
CA GLU A 28 -19.11 17.70 -35.42
C GLU A 28 -20.39 16.87 -35.30
N SER A 29 -20.61 15.91 -36.19
CA SER A 29 -21.76 14.99 -36.14
C SER A 29 -21.78 14.15 -34.86
N THR A 30 -20.63 13.62 -34.43
CA THR A 30 -20.49 12.84 -33.19
C THR A 30 -20.76 13.71 -31.97
N ILE A 31 -20.21 14.92 -31.93
CA ILE A 31 -20.40 15.88 -30.82
C ILE A 31 -21.87 16.30 -30.73
N ARG A 32 -22.48 16.72 -31.86
CA ARG A 32 -23.91 17.11 -31.91
C ARG A 32 -24.81 15.94 -31.53
N SER A 33 -24.49 14.71 -31.96
CA SER A 33 -25.22 13.50 -31.57
C SER A 33 -25.14 13.24 -30.06
N ALA A 34 -23.94 13.36 -29.48
CA ALA A 34 -23.74 13.21 -28.04
C ALA A 34 -24.50 14.29 -27.24
N PHE A 35 -24.45 15.55 -27.69
CA PHE A 35 -25.17 16.66 -27.05
C PHE A 35 -26.68 16.51 -27.16
N ARG A 36 -27.19 15.95 -28.27
CA ARG A 36 -28.61 15.63 -28.40
C ARG A 36 -29.03 14.55 -27.41
N LYS A 37 -28.18 13.53 -27.19
CA LYS A 37 -28.43 12.46 -26.21
C LYS A 37 -28.43 12.93 -24.76
N THR A 38 -27.74 14.02 -24.45
CA THR A 38 -27.74 14.61 -23.09
C THR A 38 -28.68 15.80 -22.97
N GLY A 39 -29.38 16.18 -24.04
CA GLY A 39 -30.24 17.36 -24.05
C GLY A 39 -29.48 18.69 -23.89
N ILE A 40 -28.17 18.72 -24.20
CA ILE A 40 -27.38 19.96 -24.21
C ILE A 40 -27.70 20.77 -25.46
N PHE A 41 -27.82 20.10 -26.62
CA PHE A 41 -28.09 20.77 -27.89
C PHE A 41 -28.91 19.91 -28.87
N PRO A 42 -30.11 20.36 -29.28
CA PRO A 42 -30.87 21.48 -28.72
C PRO A 42 -31.13 21.29 -27.22
N PHE A 43 -31.25 22.38 -26.48
CA PHE A 43 -31.44 22.32 -25.03
C PHE A 43 -32.77 21.62 -24.69
N ASN A 44 -32.69 20.47 -24.04
CA ASN A 44 -33.84 19.69 -23.58
C ASN A 44 -33.49 18.97 -22.26
N PRO A 45 -33.77 19.58 -21.10
CA PRO A 45 -33.41 19.01 -19.80
C PRO A 45 -34.17 17.71 -19.47
N GLN A 46 -35.32 17.46 -20.12
CA GLN A 46 -36.15 16.28 -19.87
C GLN A 46 -35.41 14.97 -20.12
N VAL A 47 -34.46 14.95 -21.06
CA VAL A 47 -33.66 13.76 -21.39
C VAL A 47 -32.87 13.25 -20.18
N VAL A 48 -32.34 14.17 -19.35
CA VAL A 48 -31.59 13.83 -18.14
C VAL A 48 -32.54 13.61 -16.96
N LEU A 49 -33.59 14.43 -16.83
CA LEU A 49 -34.57 14.30 -15.75
C LEU A 49 -35.28 12.94 -15.78
N GLN A 50 -35.75 12.48 -16.94
CA GLN A 50 -36.36 11.15 -17.10
C GLN A 50 -35.37 10.02 -16.77
N CYS A 51 -34.10 10.18 -17.17
CA CYS A 51 -33.04 9.22 -16.79
C CYS A 51 -32.82 9.19 -15.27
N LEU A 52 -32.87 10.34 -14.60
CA LEU A 52 -32.73 10.43 -13.14
C LEU A 52 -33.94 9.83 -12.43
N GLU A 53 -35.16 10.15 -12.86
CA GLU A 53 -36.40 9.57 -12.33
C GLU A 53 -36.44 8.05 -12.50
N ALA A 54 -36.05 7.52 -13.67
CA ALA A 54 -35.95 6.08 -13.91
C ALA A 54 -34.86 5.41 -13.04
N ARG A 55 -33.74 6.10 -12.78
CA ARG A 55 -32.70 5.65 -11.82
C ARG A 55 -33.13 5.80 -10.37
N GLN A 56 -34.11 6.65 -10.09
CA GLN A 56 -34.76 6.81 -8.79
C GLN A 56 -35.73 5.65 -8.50
N ALA A 57 -35.52 4.49 -9.13
CA ALA A 57 -36.06 3.22 -8.69
C ALA A 57 -35.60 2.93 -7.25
N LYS A 58 -36.44 3.37 -6.30
CA LYS A 58 -36.76 2.73 -5.03
C LYS A 58 -35.61 1.92 -4.43
N THR A 59 -34.57 2.60 -3.94
CA THR A 59 -34.00 2.13 -2.68
C THR A 59 -35.06 2.49 -1.64
N PRO A 60 -35.82 1.55 -1.05
CA PRO A 60 -36.51 1.88 0.18
C PRO A 60 -35.41 2.38 1.11
N THR A 61 -35.52 3.63 1.55
CA THR A 61 -34.72 4.09 2.68
C THR A 61 -34.92 3.03 3.75
N PRO A 62 -33.88 2.27 4.16
CA PRO A 62 -34.07 1.36 5.26
C PRO A 62 -34.68 2.18 6.41
N PRO A 63 -35.67 1.65 7.14
CA PRO A 63 -36.15 2.32 8.35
C PRO A 63 -34.91 2.75 9.15
N PRO A 64 -34.91 3.94 9.76
CA PRO A 64 -33.73 4.46 10.44
C PRO A 64 -33.18 3.33 11.29
N ASN A 65 -31.98 2.85 10.95
CA ASN A 65 -31.32 1.82 11.72
C ASN A 65 -31.24 2.39 13.14
N SER A 66 -32.14 1.93 14.02
CA SER A 66 -31.71 1.60 15.37
C SER A 66 -30.44 0.79 15.14
N GLY A 67 -29.30 1.28 15.62
CA GLY A 67 -28.00 0.67 15.40
C GLY A 67 -28.01 -0.83 15.77
N PRO A 68 -26.90 -1.56 15.59
CA PRO A 68 -26.86 -2.95 16.02
C PRO A 68 -27.42 -3.01 17.46
N HIS A 69 -28.50 -3.77 17.66
CA HIS A 69 -29.03 -4.05 18.99
C HIS A 69 -27.96 -4.89 19.70
N SER A 70 -26.94 -4.24 20.22
CA SER A 70 -25.79 -4.85 20.85
C SER A 70 -25.96 -4.77 22.36
N SER A 71 -26.53 -5.83 22.94
CA SER A 71 -26.60 -6.05 24.38
C SER A 71 -27.32 -4.95 25.19
N PRO A 72 -27.69 -5.21 26.46
CA PRO A 72 -28.19 -4.17 27.36
C PRO A 72 -27.12 -3.11 27.71
N PHE A 73 -25.86 -3.36 27.35
CA PHE A 73 -24.72 -2.51 27.65
C PHE A 73 -24.32 -1.72 26.41
N GLU A 74 -24.78 -0.47 26.34
CA GLU A 74 -24.40 0.46 25.28
C GLU A 74 -22.92 0.87 25.48
N THR A 75 -22.00 0.04 24.98
CA THR A 75 -20.56 0.30 25.12
C THR A 75 -20.21 1.58 24.36
N PRO A 76 -19.65 2.61 25.02
CA PRO A 76 -19.36 3.88 24.36
C PRO A 76 -18.25 3.70 23.30
N LEU A 77 -18.55 4.06 22.05
CA LEU A 77 -17.66 3.85 20.90
C LEU A 77 -16.86 5.10 20.51
N THR A 78 -17.26 6.26 21.02
CA THR A 78 -16.66 7.55 20.69
C THR A 78 -16.24 8.30 21.94
N LEU A 79 -15.20 9.12 21.83
CA LEU A 79 -14.75 9.98 22.95
C LEU A 79 -15.90 10.78 23.57
N ARG A 80 -16.81 11.29 22.73
CA ARG A 80 -17.99 12.04 23.19
C ARG A 80 -18.94 11.17 24.02
N GLN A 81 -19.17 9.92 23.62
CA GLN A 81 -19.97 8.98 24.39
C GLN A 81 -19.26 8.57 25.70
N ILE A 82 -17.94 8.39 25.68
CA ILE A 82 -17.15 8.09 26.88
C ILE A 82 -17.25 9.24 27.89
N ASN A 83 -17.05 10.49 27.45
CA ASN A 83 -17.24 11.67 28.31
C ASN A 83 -18.66 11.72 28.89
N LYS A 84 -19.70 11.53 28.07
CA LYS A 84 -21.09 11.53 28.54
C LYS A 84 -21.38 10.47 29.60
N VAL A 85 -20.75 9.29 29.49
CA VAL A 85 -20.89 8.21 30.47
C VAL A 85 -20.09 8.55 31.74
N ALA A 86 -18.89 9.09 31.60
CA ALA A 86 -18.07 9.55 32.70
C ALA A 86 -18.76 10.65 33.52
N ASP A 87 -19.28 11.70 32.87
CA ASP A 87 -19.98 12.81 33.53
C ASP A 87 -21.19 12.32 34.35
N LYS A 88 -21.95 11.37 33.78
CA LYS A 88 -23.09 10.75 34.47
C LYS A 88 -22.66 9.94 35.69
N LEU A 89 -21.58 9.19 35.59
CA LEU A 89 -21.05 8.40 36.70
C LEU A 89 -20.48 9.29 37.80
N GLU A 90 -19.76 10.34 37.45
CA GLU A 90 -19.19 11.30 38.41
C GLU A 90 -20.31 12.03 39.17
N MET A 91 -21.39 12.46 38.49
CA MET A 91 -22.57 13.01 39.17
C MET A 91 -23.20 12.04 40.18
N VAL A 92 -23.39 10.77 39.81
CA VAL A 92 -23.99 9.77 40.71
C VAL A 92 -23.07 9.48 41.90
N LEU A 93 -21.75 9.48 41.69
CA LEU A 93 -20.75 9.31 42.74
C LEU A 93 -20.72 10.48 43.72
N GLU A 94 -21.00 11.70 43.25
CA GLU A 94 -21.07 12.91 44.08
C GLU A 94 -22.39 13.01 44.86
N ASP A 95 -23.50 12.57 44.26
CA ASP A 95 -24.84 12.68 44.87
C ASP A 95 -25.15 11.57 45.90
N ASP A 96 -24.42 10.44 45.88
CA ASP A 96 -24.71 9.28 46.72
C ASP A 96 -23.81 9.23 47.98
N GLU A 97 -24.27 9.87 49.06
CA GLU A 97 -23.58 9.88 50.36
C GLU A 97 -23.54 8.52 51.07
N SER A 98 -24.24 7.50 50.54
CA SER A 98 -24.28 6.16 51.12
C SER A 98 -23.13 5.25 50.65
N LEU A 99 -22.38 5.69 49.64
CA LEU A 99 -21.27 4.92 49.08
C LEU A 99 -20.03 4.99 49.98
N ASP A 100 -19.31 3.87 50.03
CA ASP A 100 -18.01 3.81 50.69
C ASP A 100 -17.03 4.83 50.06
N PRO A 101 -16.44 5.74 50.84
CA PRO A 101 -15.58 6.80 50.32
C PRO A 101 -14.37 6.28 49.53
N ASP A 102 -13.79 5.16 49.96
CA ASP A 102 -12.64 4.54 49.29
C ASP A 102 -13.05 3.98 47.92
N PHE A 103 -14.21 3.31 47.86
CA PHE A 103 -14.78 2.82 46.61
C PHE A 103 -15.12 3.95 45.62
N SER A 104 -15.71 5.05 46.10
CA SER A 104 -16.02 6.22 45.28
C SER A 104 -14.76 6.87 44.71
N HIS A 105 -13.70 6.96 45.52
CA HIS A 105 -12.41 7.49 45.10
C HIS A 105 -11.74 6.62 44.03
N ASP A 106 -11.72 5.30 44.22
CA ASP A 106 -11.13 4.37 43.25
C ASP A 106 -11.90 4.36 41.92
N LEU A 107 -13.24 4.44 41.97
CA LEU A 107 -14.06 4.50 40.77
C LEU A 107 -13.85 5.82 40.00
N SER A 108 -13.78 6.95 40.72
CA SER A 108 -13.45 8.26 40.13
C SER A 108 -12.07 8.25 39.46
N ARG A 109 -11.07 7.63 40.10
CA ARG A 109 -9.73 7.46 39.54
C ARG A 109 -9.72 6.58 38.30
N PHE A 110 -10.51 5.50 38.30
CA PHE A 110 -10.69 4.61 37.15
C PHE A 110 -11.35 5.32 35.96
N ILE A 111 -12.39 6.13 36.20
CA ILE A 111 -13.08 6.92 35.17
C ILE A 111 -12.10 7.90 34.52
N ARG A 112 -11.34 8.64 35.32
CA ARG A 112 -10.32 9.60 34.83
C ARG A 112 -9.21 8.91 34.04
N GLY A 113 -8.73 7.74 34.50
CA GLY A 113 -7.76 6.94 33.77
C GLY A 113 -8.30 6.37 32.44
N SER A 114 -9.57 5.97 32.41
CA SER A 114 -10.22 5.49 31.20
C SER A 114 -10.39 6.62 30.16
N LEU A 115 -10.72 7.83 30.61
CA LEU A 115 -10.79 9.02 29.76
C LEU A 115 -9.42 9.39 29.17
N SER A 116 -8.35 9.39 29.97
CA SER A 116 -7.00 9.70 29.46
C SER A 116 -6.59 8.71 28.38
N LEU A 117 -6.77 7.40 28.61
CA LEU A 117 -6.47 6.37 27.61
C LEU A 117 -7.32 6.52 26.33
N ALA A 118 -8.60 6.83 26.47
CA ALA A 118 -9.46 7.07 25.31
C ALA A 118 -9.00 8.28 24.47
N THR A 119 -8.60 9.37 25.12
CA THR A 119 -8.05 10.55 24.43
C THR A 119 -6.73 10.26 23.72
N GLU A 120 -5.83 9.53 24.38
CA GLU A 120 -4.57 9.08 23.78
C GLU A 120 -4.80 8.20 22.55
N LEU A 121 -5.75 7.26 22.60
CA LEU A 121 -6.07 6.42 21.46
C LEU A 121 -6.60 7.24 20.28
N VAL A 122 -7.49 8.21 20.52
CA VAL A 122 -8.02 9.05 19.43
C VAL A 122 -6.92 9.91 18.81
N THR A 123 -6.06 10.52 19.62
CA THR A 123 -4.92 11.30 19.11
C THR A 123 -3.91 10.42 18.37
N LEU A 124 -3.64 9.20 18.84
CA LEU A 124 -2.79 8.23 18.14
C LEU A 124 -3.36 7.85 16.78
N VAL A 125 -4.68 7.63 16.69
CA VAL A 125 -5.34 7.31 15.43
C VAL A 125 -5.28 8.50 14.46
N GLN A 126 -5.45 9.73 14.96
CA GLN A 126 -5.30 10.96 14.15
C GLN A 126 -3.85 11.13 13.65
N THR A 127 -2.86 11.03 14.53
CA THR A 127 -1.44 11.12 14.15
C THR A 127 -1.05 10.04 13.15
N LYS A 128 -1.54 8.80 13.27
CA LYS A 128 -1.33 7.75 12.27
C LYS A 128 -1.88 8.14 10.90
N ARG A 129 -3.07 8.74 10.83
CA ARG A 129 -3.66 9.22 9.57
C ARG A 129 -2.82 10.35 8.98
N ASP A 130 -2.39 11.30 9.79
CA ASP A 130 -1.59 12.44 9.34
C ASP A 130 -0.19 12.01 8.86
N LEU A 131 0.45 11.09 9.57
CA LEU A 131 1.69 10.43 9.12
C LEU A 131 1.49 9.69 7.78
N GLY A 132 0.32 9.08 7.57
CA GLY A 132 -0.04 8.49 6.28
C GLY A 132 -0.08 9.52 5.16
N ARG A 133 -0.70 10.68 5.42
CA ARG A 133 -0.78 11.80 4.46
C ARG A 133 0.59 12.39 4.16
N THR A 134 1.42 12.63 5.17
CA THR A 134 2.78 13.18 4.98
C THR A 134 3.68 12.22 4.21
N LYS A 135 3.66 10.92 4.54
CA LYS A 135 4.41 9.90 3.78
C LYS A 135 4.00 9.85 2.32
N MET A 136 2.70 9.98 2.02
CA MET A 136 2.22 10.03 0.65
C MET A 136 2.71 11.30 -0.07
N ALA A 137 2.60 12.46 0.57
CA ALA A 137 3.09 13.72 0.03
C ALA A 137 4.62 13.68 -0.24
N GLU A 138 5.39 13.08 0.68
CA GLU A 138 6.83 12.87 0.48
C GLU A 138 7.12 11.94 -0.71
N ARG A 139 6.37 10.83 -0.86
CA ARG A 139 6.53 9.94 -2.02
C ARG A 139 6.27 10.69 -3.32
N ILE A 140 5.19 11.47 -3.39
CA ILE A 140 4.88 12.29 -4.56
C ILE A 140 6.00 13.31 -4.81
N ARG A 141 6.50 13.99 -3.76
CA ARG A 141 7.61 14.94 -3.88
C ARG A 141 8.89 14.28 -4.38
N LYS A 142 9.24 13.09 -3.86
CA LYS A 142 10.40 12.30 -4.30
C LYS A 142 10.26 11.88 -5.77
N GLN A 143 9.08 11.42 -6.18
CA GLN A 143 8.80 11.11 -7.59
C GLN A 143 8.96 12.35 -8.48
N ARG A 144 8.36 13.49 -8.11
CA ARG A 144 8.51 14.76 -8.85
C ARG A 144 9.97 15.20 -8.96
N LYS A 145 10.76 15.11 -7.87
CA LYS A 145 12.20 15.43 -7.89
C LYS A 145 12.99 14.47 -8.79
N ALA A 146 12.70 13.17 -8.73
CA ALA A 146 13.33 12.18 -9.60
C ALA A 146 13.04 12.44 -11.09
N MET A 147 11.85 12.94 -11.42
CA MET A 147 11.48 13.33 -12.78
C MET A 147 12.07 14.68 -13.22
N LYS A 148 12.39 15.59 -12.28
CA LYS A 148 12.90 16.94 -12.57
C LYS A 148 14.40 16.97 -12.90
N ASN A 149 15.15 15.92 -12.59
CA ASN A 149 16.60 15.85 -12.85
C ASN A 149 16.99 15.34 -14.25
N ILE A 150 16.08 15.36 -15.22
CA ILE A 150 16.47 15.20 -16.63
C ILE A 150 16.61 16.60 -17.22
N MET A 151 17.72 17.26 -16.92
CA MET A 151 18.14 18.40 -17.72
C MET A 151 18.61 17.83 -19.06
N LEU A 152 17.75 17.92 -20.09
CA LEU A 152 18.14 17.74 -21.50
C LEU A 152 18.99 18.96 -21.92
N GLN A 153 20.12 19.18 -21.24
CA GLN A 153 21.04 20.30 -21.34
C GLN A 153 20.45 21.72 -21.22
N SER A 154 21.11 22.57 -20.43
CA SER A 154 20.79 23.99 -20.30
C SER A 154 21.38 24.76 -21.48
N GLY A 155 20.78 24.64 -22.66
CA GLY A 155 21.14 25.42 -23.85
C GLY A 155 22.46 25.01 -24.53
N GLY A 156 22.39 24.86 -25.85
CA GLY A 156 23.51 24.44 -26.71
C GLY A 156 23.00 23.59 -27.88
N VAL A 157 23.71 23.61 -29.02
CA VAL A 157 23.41 22.71 -30.15
C VAL A 157 24.09 21.37 -29.87
N LEU A 158 23.29 20.33 -29.61
CA LEU A 158 23.77 18.97 -29.42
C LEU A 158 24.34 18.44 -30.76
N SER A 159 25.63 18.14 -30.81
CA SER A 159 26.24 17.54 -32.00
C SER A 159 25.83 16.07 -32.15
N VAL A 160 25.75 15.58 -33.39
CA VAL A 160 25.40 14.17 -33.69
C VAL A 160 26.34 13.20 -32.97
N ALA A 161 27.63 13.54 -32.84
CA ALA A 161 28.61 12.72 -32.13
C ALA A 161 28.27 12.58 -30.63
N GLN A 162 27.93 13.70 -29.98
CA GLN A 162 27.50 13.71 -28.58
C GLN A 162 26.19 12.92 -28.39
N GLY A 163 25.26 13.03 -29.33
CA GLY A 163 24.04 12.24 -29.32
C GLY A 163 24.30 10.73 -29.36
N ARG A 164 25.26 10.27 -30.16
CA ARG A 164 25.66 8.85 -30.24
C ARG A 164 26.34 8.37 -28.95
N GLU A 165 27.22 9.19 -28.38
CA GLU A 165 27.89 8.88 -27.11
C GLU A 165 26.88 8.72 -25.96
N MET A 166 25.88 9.61 -25.88
CA MET A 166 24.83 9.52 -24.86
C MET A 166 23.99 8.22 -24.98
N VAL A 167 23.78 7.72 -26.20
CA VAL A 167 23.08 6.43 -26.41
C VAL A 167 23.95 5.28 -25.93
N GLN A 168 25.24 5.26 -26.28
CA GLN A 168 26.17 4.23 -25.81
C GLN A 168 26.27 4.20 -24.29
N GLN A 169 26.48 5.36 -23.64
CA GLN A 169 26.54 5.43 -22.18
C GLN A 169 25.26 4.91 -21.52
N ARG A 170 24.09 5.17 -22.13
CA ARG A 170 22.81 4.67 -21.63
C ARG A 170 22.66 3.16 -21.79
N GLU A 171 23.20 2.58 -22.85
CA GLU A 171 23.23 1.13 -23.07
C GLU A 171 24.18 0.47 -22.06
N ASP A 172 25.37 1.02 -21.88
CA ASP A 172 26.36 0.54 -20.91
C ASP A 172 25.83 0.60 -19.47
N ASP A 173 25.16 1.69 -19.09
CA ASP A 173 24.51 1.85 -17.79
C ASP A 173 23.42 0.79 -17.57
N GLN A 174 22.64 0.46 -18.60
CA GLN A 174 21.61 -0.57 -18.52
C GLN A 174 22.24 -1.96 -18.33
N ILE A 175 23.30 -2.26 -19.07
CA ILE A 175 24.05 -3.51 -18.95
C ILE A 175 24.67 -3.62 -17.56
N ALA A 176 25.30 -2.56 -17.05
CA ALA A 176 25.90 -2.53 -15.72
C ALA A 176 24.84 -2.75 -14.61
N ARG A 177 23.65 -2.15 -14.75
CA ARG A 177 22.53 -2.40 -13.82
C ARG A 177 22.05 -3.85 -13.88
N ALA A 178 21.90 -4.41 -15.08
CA ALA A 178 21.50 -5.81 -15.25
C ALA A 178 22.52 -6.77 -14.60
N ARG A 179 23.83 -6.53 -14.80
CA ARG A 179 24.90 -7.31 -14.17
C ARG A 179 24.82 -7.28 -12.65
N LYS A 180 24.60 -6.11 -12.03
CA LYS A 180 24.45 -6.00 -10.56
C LYS A 180 23.25 -6.79 -10.03
N VAL A 181 22.14 -6.83 -10.77
CA VAL A 181 20.95 -7.60 -10.38
C VAL A 181 21.25 -9.10 -10.41
N VAL A 182 21.90 -9.58 -11.47
CA VAL A 182 22.30 -10.99 -11.62
C VAL A 182 23.28 -11.37 -10.51
N GLU A 183 24.33 -10.60 -10.27
CA GLU A 183 25.32 -10.85 -9.21
C GLU A 183 24.65 -10.88 -7.82
N GLY A 184 23.70 -9.98 -7.57
CA GLY A 184 22.91 -9.98 -6.34
C GLY A 184 22.03 -11.23 -6.18
N ALA A 185 21.44 -11.72 -7.27
CA ALA A 185 20.65 -12.95 -7.28
C ALA A 185 21.52 -14.19 -7.06
N GLU A 186 22.70 -14.26 -7.71
CA GLU A 186 23.66 -15.34 -7.54
C GLU A 186 24.19 -15.41 -6.11
N LYS A 187 24.56 -14.27 -5.50
CA LYS A 187 24.97 -14.19 -4.09
C LYS A 187 23.87 -14.69 -3.16
N LYS A 188 22.61 -14.32 -3.42
CA LYS A 188 21.46 -14.82 -2.65
C LYS A 188 21.29 -16.33 -2.78
N ALA A 189 21.37 -16.86 -4.00
CA ALA A 189 21.27 -18.30 -4.26
C ALA A 189 22.42 -19.07 -3.60
N HIS A 190 23.64 -18.56 -3.67
CA HIS A 190 24.80 -19.12 -2.99
C HIS A 190 24.59 -19.19 -1.46
N ASN A 191 24.17 -18.08 -0.86
CA ASN A 191 23.90 -18.01 0.58
C ASN A 191 22.75 -18.94 1.00
N ALA A 192 21.72 -19.11 0.15
CA ALA A 192 20.64 -20.06 0.41
C ALA A 192 21.14 -21.51 0.40
N ARG A 193 21.96 -21.89 -0.61
CA ARG A 193 22.60 -23.22 -0.66
C ARG A 193 23.49 -23.47 0.55
N LYS A 194 24.30 -22.48 0.94
CA LYS A 194 25.15 -22.56 2.12
C LYS A 194 24.33 -22.85 3.39
N ARG A 195 23.21 -22.15 3.59
CA ARG A 195 22.30 -22.40 4.72
C ARG A 195 21.72 -23.82 4.70
N TRP A 196 21.32 -24.33 3.53
CA TRP A 196 20.83 -25.71 3.42
C TRP A 196 21.92 -26.74 3.77
N PHE A 197 23.16 -26.55 3.31
CA PHE A 197 24.26 -27.42 3.70
C PHE A 197 24.57 -27.34 5.20
N GLU A 198 24.52 -26.15 5.79
CA GLU A 198 24.71 -25.97 7.24
C GLU A 198 23.62 -26.68 8.06
N GLU A 199 22.34 -26.54 7.67
CA GLU A 199 21.22 -27.23 8.33
C GLU A 199 21.30 -28.74 8.15
N ALA A 200 21.61 -29.23 6.95
CA ALA A 200 21.85 -30.66 6.71
C ALA A 200 23.00 -31.18 7.57
N ALA A 201 24.10 -30.42 7.69
CA ALA A 201 25.24 -30.78 8.55
C ALA A 201 24.86 -30.81 10.03
N LYS A 202 24.03 -29.87 10.52
CA LYS A 202 23.50 -29.89 11.90
C LYS A 202 22.67 -31.16 12.16
N LYS A 203 21.75 -31.48 11.25
CA LYS A 203 20.90 -32.68 11.36
C LYS A 203 21.73 -33.97 11.33
N ALA A 204 22.73 -34.03 10.45
CA ALA A 204 23.66 -35.15 10.39
C ALA A 204 24.48 -35.29 11.69
N ARG A 205 24.91 -34.19 12.32
CA ARG A 205 25.56 -34.23 13.65
C ARG A 205 24.62 -34.78 14.72
N GLN A 206 23.37 -34.32 14.77
CA GLN A 206 22.35 -34.84 15.69
C GLN A 206 22.14 -36.35 15.50
N TRP A 207 22.01 -36.82 14.26
CA TRP A 207 21.82 -38.24 13.98
C TRP A 207 22.99 -39.10 14.45
N ARG A 208 24.23 -38.63 14.28
CA ARG A 208 25.43 -39.32 14.79
C ARG A 208 25.48 -39.34 16.31
N ALA A 209 25.12 -38.23 16.97
CA ALA A 209 25.02 -38.20 18.43
C ALA A 209 23.97 -39.18 18.96
N SER A 210 22.85 -39.35 18.24
CA SER A 210 21.79 -40.31 18.59
C SER A 210 22.06 -41.76 18.15
N GLY A 211 23.21 -42.04 17.51
CA GLY A 211 23.57 -43.39 17.03
C GLY A 211 22.83 -43.85 15.76
N ARG A 212 22.03 -42.98 15.12
CA ARG A 212 21.31 -43.30 13.87
C ARG A 212 22.20 -43.30 12.63
N LEU A 213 23.37 -42.67 12.70
CA LEU A 213 24.33 -42.58 11.60
C LEU A 213 25.74 -42.83 12.13
N GLU A 214 26.57 -43.54 11.35
CA GLU A 214 27.95 -43.87 11.72
C GLU A 214 28.85 -42.63 11.81
N ARG A 215 30.00 -42.77 12.49
CA ARG A 215 30.97 -41.68 12.64
C ARG A 215 31.51 -41.27 11.26
N VAL A 216 31.79 -39.98 11.09
CA VAL A 216 32.36 -39.46 9.83
C VAL A 216 33.85 -39.74 9.77
N GLU A 217 34.25 -40.39 8.69
CA GLU A 217 35.62 -40.40 8.20
C GLU A 217 35.83 -39.21 7.25
N VAL A 218 36.90 -38.43 7.48
CA VAL A 218 37.38 -37.42 6.55
C VAL A 218 38.65 -37.96 5.91
N CYS A 219 38.57 -38.26 4.61
CA CYS A 219 39.73 -38.58 3.80
C CYS A 219 40.36 -37.28 3.31
N ASP A 220 41.57 -36.99 3.80
CA ASP A 220 42.36 -35.84 3.37
C ASP A 220 43.47 -36.35 2.45
N SER A 221 43.62 -35.78 1.25
CA SER A 221 44.53 -36.31 0.22
C SER A 221 45.99 -36.36 0.64
N GLU A 222 46.38 -35.55 1.64
CA GLU A 222 47.73 -35.47 2.16
C GLU A 222 47.94 -36.17 3.52
N ARG A 223 46.87 -36.40 4.30
CA ARG A 223 46.96 -36.85 5.70
C ARG A 223 46.27 -38.17 6.00
N GLY A 224 45.73 -38.85 4.98
CA GLY A 224 45.02 -40.11 5.11
C GLY A 224 43.62 -39.96 5.72
N THR A 225 43.00 -41.09 6.05
CA THR A 225 41.65 -41.14 6.62
C THR A 225 41.69 -40.84 8.12
N ARG A 226 40.94 -39.83 8.56
CA ARG A 226 40.80 -39.47 9.99
C ARG A 226 39.35 -39.37 10.42
N TRP A 227 39.07 -39.85 11.63
CA TRP A 227 37.76 -39.68 12.26
C TRP A 227 37.54 -38.23 12.71
N LEU A 228 36.34 -37.71 12.47
CA LEU A 228 35.95 -36.40 12.97
C LEU A 228 35.87 -36.44 14.51
N LYS A 229 36.81 -35.79 15.20
CA LYS A 229 36.98 -35.89 16.67
C LYS A 229 35.87 -35.24 17.51
N ARG A 230 34.99 -34.43 16.92
CA ARG A 230 33.88 -33.77 17.64
C ARG A 230 32.60 -33.79 16.80
N PHE A 231 31.50 -34.20 17.42
CA PHE A 231 30.14 -34.00 16.94
C PHE A 231 29.47 -32.87 17.71
#